data_AF-A0A1Z7YRF4-F1
#
_entry.id   AF-A0A1Z7YRF4-F1
#
_cell.length_a   1.000
_cell.length_b   1.000
_cell.length_c   1.000
_cell.angle_alpha   90.00
_cell.angle_beta   90.00
_cell.angle_gamma   90.00
#
_symmetry.space_group_name_H-M   'P 1'
#
loop_
_entity.id
_entity.type
_entity.pdbx_description
1 polymer ?
#
loop_
_entity_poly.entity_id
_entity_poly.type
_entity_poly.pdbx_seq_one_letter_code
_entity_poly.pdbx_strand_id
1 'polypeptide(L)'
;MKLGRCPTCHATVHLDAMVQDEAGRELMATLAKLNSKTGSSVLQYVGLFRPAKSDLNNGRALKLLTEALDLTANLQLLTAGCDATVRNIYSKRQSGETVKPLTNHNYLKQVLTGLKEQFNHPINGAKKASDMGNAQVKHYHQLSDAENDRLRQEQLAKFRQSNQGETV
;
A
#
# COMPACT_ATOMS: atom_id res chain seq x y z
N MET A 1 15.19 27.35 -5.59
CA MET A 1 14.03 27.42 -4.67
C MET A 1 14.35 26.73 -3.34
N LYS A 2 14.19 27.42 -2.20
CA LYS A 2 14.48 26.84 -0.86
C LYS A 2 13.34 25.92 -0.40
N LEU A 3 13.65 24.66 -0.12
CA LEU A 3 12.71 23.66 0.39
C LEU A 3 12.63 23.66 1.92
N GLY A 4 13.78 23.81 2.59
CA GLY A 4 13.84 23.75 4.05
C GLY A 4 15.26 23.73 4.60
N ARG A 5 15.41 23.26 5.84
CA ARG A 5 16.71 22.98 6.46
C ARG A 5 16.83 21.50 6.82
N CYS A 6 18.00 20.92 6.58
CA CYS A 6 18.28 19.54 6.97
C CYS A 6 18.27 19.42 8.51
N PRO A 7 17.50 18.50 9.11
CA PRO A 7 17.47 18.33 10.57
C PRO A 7 18.78 17.73 11.12
N THR A 8 19.64 17.17 10.27
CA THR A 8 20.88 16.50 10.67
C THR A 8 22.10 17.42 10.63
N CYS A 9 22.26 18.19 9.55
CA CYS A 9 23.43 19.07 9.36
C CYS A 9 23.09 20.57 9.26
N HIS A 10 21.81 20.94 9.37
CA HIS A 10 21.31 22.32 9.31
C HIS A 10 21.60 23.09 8.01
N ALA A 11 22.13 22.42 6.98
CA ALA A 11 22.29 22.98 5.65
C ALA A 11 20.92 23.36 5.04
N THR A 12 20.91 24.43 4.24
CA THR A 12 19.73 24.80 3.46
C THR A 12 19.55 23.82 2.31
N VAL A 13 18.35 23.26 2.19
CA VAL A 13 18.00 22.34 1.10
C VAL A 13 17.34 23.14 -0.03
N HIS A 14 17.96 23.12 -1.21
CA HIS A 14 17.47 23.78 -2.42
C HIS A 14 16.99 22.74 -3.42
N LEU A 15 15.73 22.82 -3.84
CA LEU A 15 15.12 21.78 -4.70
C LEU A 15 15.78 21.71 -6.09
N ASP A 16 16.14 22.87 -6.64
CA ASP A 16 16.87 23.04 -7.88
C ASP A 16 18.27 22.42 -7.84
N ALA A 17 18.95 22.47 -6.69
CA ALA A 17 20.24 21.80 -6.53
C ALA A 17 20.11 20.27 -6.53
N MET A 18 18.99 19.72 -6.03
CA MET A 18 18.78 18.28 -5.93
C MET A 18 18.57 17.59 -7.29
N VAL A 19 18.13 18.33 -8.31
CA VAL A 19 17.82 17.81 -9.65
C VAL A 19 18.92 18.08 -10.69
N GLN A 20 20.05 18.69 -10.28
CA GLN A 20 21.20 18.89 -11.15
C GLN A 20 21.83 17.55 -11.56
N ASP A 21 21.96 16.64 -10.59
CA ASP A 21 22.38 15.27 -10.83
C ASP A 21 21.29 14.49 -11.59
N GLU A 22 21.71 13.72 -12.59
CA GLU A 22 20.79 12.96 -13.45
C GLU A 22 20.04 11.88 -12.66
N ALA A 23 20.75 11.09 -11.85
CA ALA A 23 20.14 10.07 -11.03
C ALA A 23 19.21 10.66 -9.96
N GLY A 24 19.59 11.80 -9.36
CA GLY A 24 18.75 12.55 -8.43
C GLY A 24 17.46 13.05 -9.08
N ARG A 25 17.54 13.57 -10.30
CA ARG A 25 16.39 14.00 -11.08
C ARG A 25 15.44 12.85 -11.40
N GLU A 26 15.96 11.71 -11.85
CA GLU A 26 15.15 10.52 -12.15
C GLU A 26 14.53 9.88 -10.90
N LEU A 27 15.27 9.87 -9.78
CA LEU A 27 14.76 9.45 -8.47
C LEU A 27 13.54 10.28 -8.07
N MET A 28 13.64 11.60 -8.16
CA MET A 28 12.53 12.51 -7.83
C MET A 28 11.36 12.35 -8.80
N ALA A 29 11.63 12.21 -10.10
CA ALA A 29 10.59 11.98 -11.11
C ALA A 29 9.84 10.66 -10.86
N THR A 30 10.53 9.62 -10.40
CA THR A 30 9.92 8.33 -10.06
C THR A 30 9.06 8.46 -8.80
N LEU A 31 9.56 9.12 -7.75
CA LEU A 31 8.80 9.37 -6.53
C LEU A 31 7.55 10.23 -6.78
N ALA A 32 7.63 11.21 -7.68
CA ALA A 32 6.51 12.10 -8.02
C ALA A 32 5.33 11.38 -8.69
N LYS A 33 5.54 10.19 -9.27
CA LYS A 33 4.47 9.35 -9.85
C LYS A 33 3.71 8.56 -8.78
N LEU A 34 4.24 8.47 -7.57
CA LEU A 34 3.64 7.72 -6.46
C LEU A 34 2.75 8.64 -5.62
N ASN A 35 1.73 8.07 -4.99
CA ASN A 35 1.00 8.80 -3.96
C ASN A 35 1.92 9.07 -2.75
N SER A 36 1.59 10.12 -1.98
CA SER A 36 2.42 10.62 -0.87
C SER A 36 2.77 9.54 0.16
N LYS A 37 1.82 8.66 0.49
CA LYS A 37 2.02 7.56 1.44
C LYS A 37 3.04 6.55 0.91
N THR A 38 2.83 6.05 -0.31
CA THR A 38 3.72 5.05 -0.93
C THR A 38 5.12 5.64 -1.11
N GLY A 39 5.23 6.87 -1.62
CA GLY A 39 6.50 7.56 -1.80
C GLY A 39 7.28 7.70 -0.49
N SER A 40 6.62 8.11 0.60
CA SER A 40 7.23 8.22 1.93
C SER A 40 7.70 6.86 2.47
N SER A 41 6.85 5.83 2.39
CA SER A 41 7.18 4.47 2.88
C SER A 41 8.37 3.87 2.14
N VAL A 42 8.41 3.98 0.82
CA VAL A 42 9.52 3.44 0.02
C VAL A 42 10.80 4.25 0.24
N LEU A 43 10.72 5.58 0.39
CA LEU A 43 11.89 6.40 0.67
C LEU A 43 12.50 6.07 2.05
N GLN A 44 11.67 5.88 3.08
CA GLN A 44 12.12 5.43 4.40
C GLN A 44 12.78 4.05 4.33
N TYR A 45 12.21 3.13 3.55
CA TYR A 45 12.78 1.82 3.32
C TYR A 45 14.15 1.88 2.62
N VAL A 46 14.30 2.69 1.56
CA VAL A 46 15.59 2.91 0.88
C VAL A 46 16.64 3.47 1.86
N GLY A 47 16.22 4.30 2.82
CA GLY A 47 17.08 4.81 3.90
C GLY A 47 17.75 3.71 4.75
N LEU A 48 17.19 2.51 4.82
CA LEU A 48 17.76 1.37 5.56
C LEU A 48 19.03 0.79 4.92
N PHE A 49 19.34 1.16 3.68
CA PHE A 49 20.55 0.76 2.95
C PHE A 49 21.72 1.73 3.14
N ARG A 50 21.51 2.85 3.85
CA ARG A 50 22.54 3.85 4.10
C ARG A 50 23.70 3.24 4.91
N PRO A 51 24.94 3.24 4.39
CA PRO A 51 26.11 2.80 5.14
C PRO A 51 26.38 3.69 6.37
N ALA A 52 27.09 3.15 7.37
CA ALA A 52 27.41 3.91 8.58
C ALA A 52 28.43 5.04 8.36
N LYS A 53 29.33 4.88 7.39
CA LYS A 53 30.47 5.78 7.16
C LYS A 53 30.31 6.74 5.97
N SER A 54 29.28 6.55 5.16
CA SER A 54 29.07 7.32 3.94
C SER A 54 27.60 7.49 3.63
N ASP A 55 27.28 8.53 2.88
CA ASP A 55 25.94 8.70 2.36
C ASP A 55 25.60 7.69 1.25
N LEU A 56 24.31 7.48 1.06
CA LEU A 56 23.78 6.72 -0.06
C LEU A 56 23.74 7.65 -1.28
N ASN A 57 24.53 7.35 -2.31
CA ASN A 57 24.52 8.15 -3.53
C ASN A 57 23.21 7.98 -4.32
N ASN A 58 22.87 8.98 -5.14
CA ASN A 58 21.61 9.02 -5.88
C ASN A 58 21.46 7.86 -6.87
N GLY A 59 22.52 7.47 -7.59
CA GLY A 59 22.46 6.34 -8.53
C GLY A 59 22.10 5.02 -7.84
N ARG A 60 22.69 4.76 -6.68
CA ARG A 60 22.37 3.58 -5.86
C ARG A 60 20.97 3.70 -5.25
N ALA A 61 20.57 4.88 -4.80
CA ALA A 61 19.22 5.11 -4.28
C ALA A 61 18.15 4.88 -5.35
N LEU A 62 18.36 5.37 -6.56
CA LEU A 62 17.49 5.16 -7.73
C LEU A 62 17.37 3.68 -8.08
N LYS A 63 18.51 2.96 -8.12
CA LYS A 63 18.52 1.52 -8.35
C LYS A 63 17.69 0.77 -7.30
N LEU A 64 17.92 1.05 -6.01
CA LEU A 64 17.18 0.42 -4.91
C LEU A 64 15.68 0.77 -4.93
N LEU A 65 15.33 2.00 -5.29
CA LEU A 65 13.93 2.42 -5.46
C LEU A 65 13.26 1.61 -6.57
N THR A 66 13.90 1.53 -7.73
CA THR A 66 13.37 0.83 -8.92
C THR A 66 13.23 -0.65 -8.65
N GLU A 67 14.27 -1.29 -8.09
CA GLU A 67 14.23 -2.70 -7.69
C GLU A 67 13.12 -2.99 -6.67
N ALA A 68 12.85 -2.09 -5.73
CA ALA A 68 11.78 -2.24 -4.76
C ALA A 68 10.38 -2.12 -5.41
N LEU A 69 10.20 -1.20 -6.35
CA LEU A 69 8.96 -1.04 -7.11
C LEU A 69 8.69 -2.27 -8.00
N ASP A 70 9.74 -2.87 -8.56
CA ASP A 70 9.63 -4.06 -9.41
C ASP A 70 9.27 -5.34 -8.64
N LEU A 71 9.34 -5.33 -7.30
CA LEU A 71 8.96 -6.51 -6.48
C LEU A 71 7.47 -6.84 -6.57
N THR A 72 6.62 -5.85 -6.82
CA THR A 72 5.17 -6.05 -6.90
C THR A 72 4.47 -4.88 -7.59
N ALA A 73 3.53 -5.19 -8.49
CA ALA A 73 2.66 -4.17 -9.08
C ALA A 73 1.62 -3.61 -8.07
N ASN A 74 1.38 -4.29 -6.95
CA ASN A 74 0.44 -3.84 -5.93
C ASN A 74 1.13 -2.84 -4.97
N LEU A 75 0.94 -1.54 -5.23
CA LEU A 75 1.54 -0.46 -4.43
C LEU A 75 1.05 -0.42 -2.97
N GLN A 76 -0.17 -0.90 -2.68
CA GLN A 76 -0.67 -0.97 -1.30
C GLN A 76 0.10 -2.03 -0.49
N LEU A 77 0.32 -3.20 -1.10
CA LEU A 77 1.15 -4.26 -0.52
C LEU A 77 2.60 -3.79 -0.35
N LEU A 78 3.17 -3.09 -1.35
CA LEU A 78 4.53 -2.54 -1.25
C LEU A 78 4.65 -1.55 -0.08
N THR A 79 3.70 -0.61 0.02
CA THR A 79 3.64 0.38 1.10
C THR A 79 3.62 -0.30 2.46
N ALA A 80 2.72 -1.27 2.66
CA ALA A 80 2.61 -2.01 3.91
C ALA A 80 3.89 -2.81 4.24
N GLY A 81 4.50 -3.44 3.23
CA GLY A 81 5.74 -4.18 3.39
C GLY A 81 6.93 -3.30 3.76
N CYS A 82 7.08 -2.13 3.13
CA CYS A 82 8.09 -1.15 3.47
C CYS A 82 7.89 -0.63 4.91
N ASP A 83 6.67 -0.23 5.28
CA ASP A 83 6.35 0.26 6.63
C ASP A 83 6.65 -0.78 7.71
N ALA A 84 6.23 -2.04 7.49
CA ALA A 84 6.51 -3.14 8.41
C ALA A 84 8.02 -3.38 8.54
N THR A 85 8.75 -3.34 7.42
CA THR A 85 10.21 -3.51 7.42
C THR A 85 10.92 -2.43 8.22
N VAL A 86 10.58 -1.15 7.99
CA VAL A 86 11.15 -0.01 8.72
C VAL A 86 10.85 -0.14 10.21
N ARG A 87 9.59 -0.42 10.57
CA ARG A 87 9.16 -0.59 11.96
C ARG A 87 9.92 -1.72 12.67
N ASN A 88 10.06 -2.88 12.02
CA ASN A 88 10.78 -4.02 12.58
C ASN A 88 12.26 -3.70 12.83
N ILE A 89 12.93 -3.04 11.88
CA ILE A 89 14.34 -2.65 12.05
C ILE A 89 14.49 -1.60 13.16
N TYR A 90 13.58 -0.64 13.26
CA TYR A 90 13.62 0.34 14.35
C TYR A 90 13.36 -0.28 15.71
N SER A 91 12.39 -1.20 15.82
CA SER A 91 12.13 -1.93 17.07
C SER A 91 13.37 -2.71 17.55
N LYS A 92 14.06 -3.41 16.64
CA LYS A 92 15.32 -4.10 16.95
C LYS A 92 16.43 -3.16 17.45
N ARG A 93 16.57 -2.00 16.82
CA ARG A 93 17.54 -0.98 17.27
C ARG A 93 17.19 -0.45 18.66
N GLN A 94 15.90 -0.25 18.94
CA GLN A 94 15.43 0.20 20.25
C GLN A 94 15.64 -0.84 21.35
N SER A 95 15.57 -2.14 21.03
CA SER A 95 15.90 -3.22 21.96
C SER A 95 17.40 -3.45 22.16
N GLY A 96 18.26 -2.58 21.61
CA GLY A 96 19.72 -2.67 21.74
C GLY A 96 20.40 -3.59 20.71
N GLU A 97 19.66 -4.16 19.76
CA GLU A 97 20.24 -5.00 18.70
C GLU A 97 20.95 -4.13 17.65
N THR A 98 22.21 -4.47 17.34
CA THR A 98 22.96 -3.78 16.29
C THR A 98 22.53 -4.31 14.92
N VAL A 99 21.57 -3.64 14.29
CA VAL A 99 21.10 -3.97 12.94
C VAL A 99 21.97 -3.28 11.89
N LYS A 100 22.75 -4.07 11.14
CA LYS A 100 23.54 -3.60 10.00
C LYS A 100 22.64 -3.02 8.89
N PRO A 101 23.13 -2.08 8.08
CA PRO A 101 22.43 -1.63 6.88
C PRO A 101 22.04 -2.80 5.99
N LEU A 102 20.90 -2.69 5.32
CA LEU A 102 20.47 -3.71 4.37
C LEU A 102 21.41 -3.74 3.15
N THR A 103 21.64 -4.94 2.63
CA THR A 103 22.48 -5.17 1.44
C THR A 103 21.67 -5.56 0.21
N ASN A 104 20.46 -6.07 0.39
CA ASN A 104 19.54 -6.51 -0.66
C ASN A 104 18.08 -6.47 -0.18
N HIS A 105 17.16 -6.78 -1.08
CA HIS A 105 15.71 -6.76 -0.83
C HIS A 105 15.13 -8.05 -0.22
N ASN A 106 15.94 -9.03 0.18
CA ASN A 106 15.44 -10.35 0.62
C ASN A 106 14.53 -10.26 1.85
N TYR A 107 14.86 -9.39 2.81
CA TYR A 107 14.01 -9.15 3.96
C TYR A 107 12.64 -8.58 3.55
N LEU A 108 12.62 -7.60 2.64
CA LEU A 108 11.37 -7.06 2.11
C LEU A 108 10.58 -8.13 1.36
N LYS A 109 11.22 -8.97 0.54
CA LYS A 109 10.55 -10.09 -0.15
C LYS A 109 9.86 -11.05 0.83
N GLN A 110 10.50 -11.35 1.96
CA GLN A 110 9.90 -12.18 3.01
C GLN A 110 8.68 -11.50 3.64
N VAL A 111 8.81 -10.22 4.00
CA VAL A 111 7.69 -9.43 4.55
C VAL A 111 6.52 -9.34 3.57
N LEU A 112 6.79 -9.05 2.30
CA LEU A 112 5.77 -9.01 1.24
C LEU A 112 5.06 -10.35 1.11
N THR A 113 5.81 -11.46 1.15
CA THR A 113 5.22 -12.81 1.07
C THR A 113 4.26 -13.09 2.23
N GLY A 114 4.63 -12.72 3.46
CA GLY A 114 3.75 -12.87 4.63
C GLY A 114 2.52 -11.95 4.60
N LEU A 115 2.59 -10.83 3.89
CA LEU A 115 1.47 -9.90 3.75
C LEU A 115 0.55 -10.24 2.55
N LYS A 116 1.01 -10.99 1.55
CA LYS A 116 0.27 -11.25 0.30
C LYS A 116 -1.17 -11.68 0.54
N GLU A 117 -1.44 -12.56 1.51
CA GLU A 117 -2.78 -13.06 1.82
C GLU A 117 -3.75 -11.94 2.21
N GLN A 118 -3.28 -10.95 2.98
CA GLN A 118 -4.09 -9.81 3.41
C GLN A 118 -4.46 -8.89 2.24
N PHE A 119 -3.58 -8.81 1.24
CA PHE A 119 -3.73 -7.96 0.05
C PHE A 119 -4.21 -8.73 -1.19
N ASN A 120 -4.55 -10.01 -1.05
CA ASN A 120 -5.07 -10.87 -2.13
C ASN A 120 -6.57 -10.69 -2.38
N HIS A 121 -7.22 -9.78 -1.67
CA HIS A 121 -8.62 -9.46 -1.95
C HIS A 121 -8.68 -8.70 -3.28
N PRO A 122 -9.43 -9.20 -4.28
CA PRO A 122 -9.65 -8.45 -5.50
C PRO A 122 -10.30 -7.13 -5.11
N ILE A 123 -9.66 -6.01 -5.48
CA ILE A 123 -10.35 -4.73 -5.50
C ILE A 123 -11.54 -4.94 -6.43
N ASN A 124 -12.75 -4.98 -5.87
CA ASN A 124 -14.00 -4.90 -6.61
C ASN A 124 -14.02 -3.56 -7.36
N GLY A 125 -13.40 -3.53 -8.54
CA GLY A 125 -13.23 -2.28 -9.30
C GLY A 125 -12.62 -2.42 -10.69
N ALA A 126 -12.24 -3.63 -11.13
CA ALA A 126 -11.82 -3.85 -12.51
C ALA A 126 -12.12 -5.30 -12.94
N LYS A 127 -13.41 -5.64 -13.07
CA LYS A 127 -13.78 -6.80 -13.88
C LYS A 127 -13.44 -6.49 -15.34
N LYS A 128 -12.30 -6.98 -15.83
CA LYS A 128 -12.10 -7.18 -17.27
C LYS A 128 -13.22 -8.12 -17.74
N ALA A 129 -13.98 -7.68 -18.73
CA ALA A 129 -15.19 -8.33 -19.23
C ALA A 129 -14.98 -9.71 -19.90
N SER A 130 -13.78 -10.30 -19.83
CA SER A 130 -13.40 -11.47 -20.63
C SER A 130 -13.48 -12.81 -19.90
N ASP A 131 -13.92 -12.87 -18.64
CA ASP A 131 -13.92 -14.12 -17.84
C ASP A 131 -15.30 -14.44 -17.22
N MET A 132 -16.37 -14.15 -17.96
CA MET A 132 -17.75 -14.59 -17.65
C MET A 132 -18.05 -15.97 -18.25
N GLY A 133 -17.05 -16.87 -18.32
CA GLY A 133 -17.20 -18.19 -18.93
C GLY A 133 -17.78 -19.27 -18.03
N ASN A 134 -17.70 -19.14 -16.70
CA ASN A 134 -17.98 -20.29 -15.82
C ASN A 134 -18.62 -19.97 -14.46
N ALA A 135 -19.21 -18.79 -14.28
CA ALA A 135 -20.04 -18.52 -13.12
C ALA A 135 -21.40 -19.24 -13.27
N GLN A 136 -21.50 -20.50 -12.82
CA GLN A 136 -22.80 -21.14 -12.66
C GLN A 136 -23.56 -20.42 -11.54
N VAL A 137 -24.48 -19.55 -11.94
CA VAL A 137 -25.48 -18.97 -11.06
C VAL A 137 -26.32 -20.13 -10.52
N LYS A 138 -26.23 -20.41 -9.21
CA LYS A 138 -27.19 -21.29 -8.54
C LYS A 138 -28.58 -20.79 -8.89
N HIS A 139 -29.37 -21.65 -9.54
CA HIS A 139 -30.70 -21.36 -10.07
C HIS A 139 -31.52 -20.60 -9.02
N TYR A 140 -31.64 -19.29 -9.16
CA TYR A 140 -32.58 -18.51 -8.36
C TYR A 140 -33.97 -18.91 -8.85
N HIS A 141 -34.87 -19.25 -7.92
CA HIS A 141 -36.28 -19.35 -8.24
C HIS A 141 -36.73 -17.94 -8.69
N GLN A 142 -36.96 -17.77 -9.99
CA GLN A 142 -37.48 -16.52 -10.53
C GLN A 142 -38.94 -16.41 -10.10
N LEU A 143 -39.15 -15.73 -8.98
CA LEU A 143 -40.48 -15.30 -8.56
C LEU A 143 -40.99 -14.27 -9.57
N SER A 144 -42.23 -14.43 -10.01
CA SER A 144 -42.90 -13.43 -10.84
C SER A 144 -43.03 -12.11 -10.09
N ASP A 145 -43.20 -11.00 -10.81
CA ASP A 145 -43.37 -9.66 -10.21
C ASP A 145 -44.53 -9.64 -9.20
N ALA A 146 -45.60 -10.38 -9.51
CA ALA A 146 -46.76 -10.53 -8.62
C ALA A 146 -46.43 -11.27 -7.32
N GLU A 147 -45.59 -12.30 -7.37
CA GLU A 147 -45.15 -13.05 -6.18
C GLU A 147 -44.18 -12.23 -5.34
N ASN A 148 -43.30 -11.46 -5.98
CA ASN A 148 -42.39 -10.54 -5.30
C ASN A 148 -43.16 -9.45 -4.54
N ASP A 149 -44.18 -8.86 -5.16
CA ASP A 149 -45.03 -7.87 -4.51
C ASP A 149 -45.83 -8.46 -3.36
N ARG A 150 -46.33 -9.68 -3.50
CA ARG A 150 -47.04 -10.39 -2.42
C ARG A 150 -46.13 -10.62 -1.21
N LEU A 151 -44.93 -11.14 -1.44
CA LEU A 151 -43.94 -11.38 -0.39
C LEU A 151 -43.50 -10.07 0.28
N ARG A 152 -43.35 -8.99 -0.49
CA ARG A 152 -43.03 -7.66 0.02
C ARG A 152 -44.13 -7.13 0.94
N GLN A 153 -45.40 -7.28 0.54
CA GLN A 153 -46.54 -6.87 1.36
C GLN A 153 -46.68 -7.72 2.62
N GLU A 154 -46.45 -9.03 2.53
CA GLU A 154 -46.51 -9.94 3.67
C GLU A 154 -45.40 -9.64 4.69
N GLN A 155 -44.19 -9.34 4.23
CA GLN A 155 -43.08 -8.87 5.06
C GLN A 155 -43.44 -7.57 5.78
N LEU A 156 -43.97 -6.58 5.05
CA LEU A 156 -44.40 -5.29 5.61
C LEU A 156 -45.50 -5.46 6.66
N ALA A 157 -46.43 -6.40 6.47
CA ALA A 157 -47.46 -6.71 7.46
C ALA A 157 -46.89 -7.34 8.73
N LYS A 158 -45.91 -8.26 8.60
CA LYS A 158 -45.20 -8.87 9.74
C LYS A 158 -44.46 -7.83 10.59
N PHE A 159 -43.78 -6.86 9.95
CA PHE A 159 -43.14 -5.74 10.65
C PHE A 159 -44.12 -4.78 11.34
N ARG A 160 -45.32 -4.59 10.77
CA ARG A 160 -46.35 -3.76 11.43
C ARG A 160 -46.96 -4.44 12.65
N GLN A 161 -47.12 -5.77 12.61
CA GLN A 161 -47.64 -6.53 13.76
C GLN A 161 -46.61 -6.64 14.90
N SER A 162 -45.31 -6.75 14.59
CA SER A 162 -44.27 -6.77 15.64
C SER A 162 -44.17 -5.46 16.42
N ASN A 163 -44.44 -4.31 15.76
CA ASN A 163 -44.39 -3.00 16.40
C ASN A 163 -45.66 -2.62 17.20
N GLN A 164 -46.71 -3.44 17.16
CA GLN A 164 -47.93 -3.22 17.97
C GLN A 164 -47.89 -3.94 19.33
N GLY A 165 -46.82 -4.70 19.62
CA GLY A 165 -46.62 -5.40 20.90
C GLY A 165 -45.75 -4.67 21.93
N GLU A 166 -45.16 -3.51 21.58
CA GLU A 166 -44.20 -2.78 22.44
C GLU A 166 -44.74 -1.45 23.03
N THR A 167 -46.07 -1.31 23.10
CA THR A 167 -46.69 -0.24 23.90
C THR A 167 -47.72 -0.82 24.87
N VAL A 168 -47.25 -1.39 25.99
CA VAL A 168 -47.68 -1.14 27.38
C VAL A 168 -46.54 -1.57 28.30
#